data_AF-A0A928VH74-F1
#
_entry.id   AF-A0A928VH74-F1
#
_cell.length_a   1.000
_cell.length_b   1.000
_cell.length_c   1.000
_cell.angle_alpha   90.00
_cell.angle_beta   90.00
_cell.angle_gamma   90.00
#
_symmetry.space_group_name_H-M   'P 1'
#
loop_
_entity.id
_entity.type
_entity.pdbx_description
1 polymer ?
#
loop_
_entity_poly.entity_id
_entity_poly.type
_entity_poly.pdbx_seq_one_letter_code
_entity_poly.pdbx_strand_id
1 'polypeptide(L)'
;MTPKLFLLASLYVAQFIPTTFFIQVVPVLMRQQKMSLEQIGLLGLLVIPSAFKFLWSPLIDRYRLRSLGQYRGWIILFQCLLIATMI
;
A
#
# COMPACT_ATOMS: atom_id res chain seq x y z
N MET A 1 2.03 28.08 -2.35
CA MET A 1 1.22 27.08 -1.59
C MET A 1 0.81 25.85 -2.41
N THR A 2 1.06 25.81 -3.72
CA THR A 2 0.54 24.79 -4.65
C THR A 2 1.38 23.53 -4.92
N PRO A 3 2.74 23.50 -4.83
CA PRO A 3 3.50 22.33 -5.31
C PRO A 3 3.35 21.10 -4.40
N LYS A 4 3.14 21.30 -3.10
CA LYS A 4 2.93 20.21 -2.13
C LYS A 4 1.59 19.50 -2.35
N LEU A 5 0.55 20.24 -2.72
CA LEU A 5 -0.77 19.68 -3.04
C LEU A 5 -0.72 18.83 -4.30
N PHE A 6 0.00 19.31 -5.33
CA PHE A 6 0.17 18.55 -6.56
C PHE A 6 0.94 17.24 -6.33
N LEU A 7 2.02 17.29 -5.53
CA LEU A 7 2.77 16.09 -5.15
C LEU A 7 1.92 15.12 -4.31
N LEU A 8 1.08 15.63 -3.40
CA LEU A 8 0.19 14.78 -2.63
C LEU A 8 -0.86 14.13 -3.55
N ALA A 9 -1.46 14.90 -4.46
CA ALA A 9 -2.45 14.40 -5.40
C ALA A 9 -1.86 13.32 -6.32
N SER A 10 -0.66 13.52 -6.86
CA SER A 10 -0.01 12.52 -7.71
C SER A 10 0.32 11.24 -6.95
N LEU A 11 0.81 11.34 -5.71
CA LEU A 11 1.03 10.19 -4.84
C LEU A 11 -0.27 9.43 -4.53
N TYR A 12 -1.35 10.15 -4.24
CA TYR A 12 -2.66 9.54 -3.98
C TYR A 12 -3.21 8.82 -5.21
N VAL A 13 -3.10 9.42 -6.39
CA VAL A 13 -3.52 8.79 -7.65
C VAL A 13 -2.68 7.54 -7.91
N ALA A 14 -1.35 7.63 -7.79
CA ALA A 14 -0.44 6.50 -7.98
C ALA A 14 -0.71 5.36 -6.98
N GLN A 15 -1.15 5.68 -5.76
CA GLN A 15 -1.52 4.69 -4.75
C GLN A 15 -2.89 4.07 -5.02
N PHE A 16 -3.88 4.86 -5.44
CA PHE A 16 -5.27 4.40 -5.54
C PHE A 16 -5.48 3.45 -6.72
N ILE A 17 -4.85 3.73 -7.87
CA ILE A 17 -4.95 2.90 -9.08
C ILE A 17 -4.62 1.42 -8.84
N PRO A 18 -3.42 1.05 -8.32
CA PRO A 18 -3.10 -0.35 -8.05
C PRO A 18 -4.00 -0.93 -6.95
N THR A 19 -4.31 -0.15 -5.91
CA THR A 19 -5.12 -0.61 -4.79
C THR A 19 -6.53 -1.01 -5.24
N THR A 20 -7.20 -0.17 -6.05
CA THR A 20 -8.53 -0.49 -6.57
C THR A 20 -8.50 -1.61 -7.59
N PHE A 21 -7.44 -1.72 -8.38
CA PHE A 21 -7.25 -2.83 -9.30
C PHE A 21 -7.27 -4.18 -8.56
N PHE A 22 -6.50 -4.32 -7.48
CA PHE A 22 -6.46 -5.56 -6.70
C PHE A 22 -7.76 -5.84 -5.95
N ILE A 23 -8.43 -4.81 -5.42
CA ILE A 23 -9.65 -4.98 -4.61
C ILE A 23 -10.89 -5.22 -5.48
N GLN A 24 -10.96 -4.65 -6.69
CA GLN A 24 -12.17 -4.70 -7.52
C GLN A 24 -11.98 -5.48 -8.82
N VAL A 25 -10.91 -5.21 -9.56
CA VAL A 25 -10.71 -5.77 -10.91
C VAL A 25 -10.33 -7.25 -10.84
N VAL A 26 -9.41 -7.62 -9.94
CA VAL A 26 -8.95 -9.02 -9.81
C VAL A 26 -10.09 -9.97 -9.39
N PRO A 27 -10.93 -9.69 -8.37
CA PRO A 27 -12.07 -10.54 -8.04
C PRO A 27 -13.06 -10.69 -9.19
N VAL A 28 -13.33 -9.61 -9.94
CA VAL A 28 -14.25 -9.62 -11.08
C VAL A 28 -13.70 -10.50 -12.20
N LEU A 29 -12.40 -10.40 -12.51
CA LEU A 29 -11.75 -11.25 -13.50
C LEU A 29 -11.78 -12.73 -13.10
N MET A 30 -11.47 -13.04 -11.83
CA MET A 30 -11.54 -14.42 -11.31
C MET A 30 -12.96 -14.98 -11.36
N ARG A 31 -13.98 -14.14 -11.09
CA ARG A 31 -15.40 -14.51 -11.22
C ARG A 31 -15.74 -14.86 -12.67
N GLN A 32 -15.24 -14.10 -13.64
CA GLN A 32 -15.43 -14.38 -15.08
C GLN A 32 -14.73 -15.67 -15.52
N GLN A 33 -13.58 -15.99 -14.92
CA GLN A 33 -12.86 -17.25 -15.15
C GLN A 33 -13.50 -18.47 -14.46
N LYS A 34 -14.70 -18.33 -13.86
CA LYS A 34 -15.40 -19.39 -13.11
C LYS A 34 -14.58 -19.97 -11.94
N MET A 35 -13.65 -19.19 -11.38
CA MET A 35 -12.89 -19.60 -10.20
C MET A 35 -13.81 -19.75 -8.98
N SER A 36 -13.42 -20.59 -8.03
CA SER A 36 -14.25 -20.87 -6.85
C SER A 36 -14.37 -19.63 -5.96
N LEU A 37 -15.49 -19.52 -5.24
CA LEU A 37 -15.72 -18.40 -4.31
C LEU A 37 -14.64 -18.34 -3.21
N GLU A 38 -14.11 -19.50 -2.85
CA GLU A 38 -13.04 -19.67 -1.88
C GLU A 38 -11.73 -19.02 -2.37
N GLN A 39 -11.37 -19.21 -3.64
CA GLN A 39 -10.21 -18.56 -4.26
C GLN A 39 -10.36 -17.04 -4.35
N ILE A 40 -11.57 -16.54 -4.60
CA ILE A 40 -11.85 -15.10 -4.58
C ILE A 40 -11.78 -14.56 -3.14
N GLY A 41 -12.27 -15.33 -2.16
CA GLY A 41 -12.17 -15.01 -0.74
C GLY A 41 -10.72 -14.91 -0.24
N LEU A 42 -9.80 -15.70 -0.80
CA LEU A 42 -8.37 -15.61 -0.48
C LEU A 42 -7.77 -14.23 -0.84
N LEU A 43 -8.33 -13.50 -1.82
CA LEU A 43 -7.89 -12.11 -2.09
C LEU A 43 -8.17 -11.18 -0.91
N GLY A 44 -9.17 -11.49 -0.06
CA GLY A 44 -9.41 -10.77 1.19
C GLY A 44 -8.22 -10.80 2.14
N LEU A 45 -7.35 -11.83 2.04
CA LEU A 45 -6.10 -11.89 2.80
C LEU A 45 -5.14 -10.75 2.43
N LEU A 46 -5.22 -10.19 1.21
CA LEU A 46 -4.40 -9.04 0.80
C LEU A 46 -4.71 -7.77 1.61
N VAL A 47 -5.90 -7.69 2.22
CA VAL A 47 -6.31 -6.54 3.04
C VAL A 47 -5.78 -6.68 4.48
N ILE A 48 -5.37 -7.88 4.90
CA ILE A 48 -4.89 -8.16 6.26
C ILE A 48 -3.72 -7.25 6.69
N PRO A 49 -2.64 -7.07 5.88
CA PRO A 49 -1.56 -6.16 6.24
C PRO A 49 -2.04 -4.72 6.44
N SER A 50 -3.04 -4.30 5.66
CA SER A 50 -3.66 -2.98 5.81
C SER A 50 -4.55 -2.86 7.05
N ALA A 51 -5.22 -3.94 7.46
CA ALA A 51 -6.01 -3.99 8.69
C ALA A 51 -5.11 -3.91 9.95
N PHE A 52 -3.93 -4.54 9.89
CA PHE A 52 -2.95 -4.51 10.97
C PHE A 52 -2.14 -3.20 11.06
N LYS A 53 -2.45 -2.15 10.27
CA LYS A 53 -1.77 -0.84 10.33
C LYS A 53 -1.68 -0.26 11.75
N PHE A 54 -2.67 -0.55 12.61
CA PHE A 54 -2.65 -0.13 14.01
C PHE A 54 -1.48 -0.71 14.81
N LEU A 55 -1.02 -1.91 14.47
CA LEU A 55 0.08 -2.60 15.16
C LEU A 55 1.45 -2.07 14.70
N TRP A 56 1.56 -1.74 13.41
CA TRP A 56 2.79 -1.17 12.84
C TRP A 56 2.94 0.33 13.11
N SER A 57 1.85 1.07 13.34
CA SER A 57 1.89 2.50 13.69
C SER A 57 2.76 2.80 14.92
N PRO A 58 2.60 2.17 16.10
CA PRO A 58 3.45 2.41 17.26
C PRO A 58 4.88 1.93 17.03
N LEU A 59 5.08 0.93 16.17
CA LEU A 59 6.42 0.46 15.79
C LEU A 59 7.16 1.56 15.01
N ILE A 60 6.50 2.14 14.00
CA ILE A 60 7.02 3.22 13.15
C ILE A 60 7.27 4.49 13.97
N ASP A 61 6.40 4.81 14.93
CA ASP A 61 6.55 5.98 15.79
C ASP A 61 7.65 5.82 16.86
N ARG A 62 7.89 4.59 17.33
CA ARG A 62 8.93 4.30 18.33
C ARG A 62 10.34 4.25 17.72
N TYR A 63 10.48 3.78 16.49
CA TYR A 63 11.77 3.67 15.81
C TYR A 63 12.01 4.87 14.88
N ARG A 64 12.72 5.88 15.38
CA ARG A 64 13.17 7.02 14.57
C ARG A 64 14.36 6.62 13.70
N LEU A 65 14.12 6.48 12.40
CA LEU A 65 15.19 6.26 11.43
C LEU A 65 15.94 7.58 11.14
N ARG A 66 16.98 7.84 11.95
CA ARG A 66 17.98 8.92 11.77
C ARG A 66 17.41 10.35 11.89
N SER A 67 18.31 11.34 12.00
CA SER A 67 18.03 12.77 12.25
C SER A 67 17.20 13.53 11.18
N LEU A 68 16.56 12.84 10.23
CA LEU A 68 15.91 13.42 9.05
C LEU A 68 14.39 13.63 9.21
N GLY A 69 13.86 13.39 10.41
CA GLY A 69 12.45 13.58 10.75
C GLY A 69 11.66 12.25 10.71
N GLN A 70 10.76 12.08 11.69
CA GLN A 70 10.07 10.81 12.01
C GLN A 70 9.41 10.17 10.80
N TYR A 71 8.72 10.93 9.95
CA TYR A 71 8.01 10.36 8.79
C TYR A 71 8.86 10.26 7.51
N ARG A 72 9.86 11.12 7.35
CA ARG A 72 10.65 11.19 6.10
C ARG A 72 11.59 10.01 5.93
N GLY A 73 12.21 9.54 7.02
CA GLY A 73 13.09 8.36 6.98
C GLY A 73 12.35 7.08 6.58
N TRP A 74 11.15 6.90 7.10
CA TRP A 74 10.30 5.75 6.76
C TRP A 74 9.80 5.79 5.32
N ILE A 75 9.41 6.97 4.80
CA ILE A 75 8.99 7.11 3.40
C ILE A 75 10.11 6.69 2.45
N ILE A 76 11.36 7.12 2.69
CA ILE A 76 12.50 6.76 1.85
C ILE A 76 12.80 5.26 1.94
N LEU A 77 12.78 4.69 3.15
CA LEU A 77 13.02 3.26 3.34
C LEU A 77 11.98 2.40 2.60
N PHE A 78 10.69 2.74 2.70
CA PHE A 78 9.66 2.01 1.97
C PHE A 78 9.76 2.21 0.45
N GLN A 79 10.16 3.39 -0.03
CA GLN A 79 10.44 3.60 -1.45
C GLN A 79 11.60 2.72 -1.93
N CYS A 80 12.70 2.65 -1.19
CA CYS A 80 13.83 1.76 -1.53
C CYS A 80 13.42 0.28 -1.49
N LEU A 81 12.63 -0.13 -0.49
CA LEU A 81 12.16 -1.51 -0.37
C LEU A 81 11.24 -1.89 -1.54
N LEU A 82 10.35 -1.00 -1.97
CA LEU A 82 9.51 -1.21 -3.15
C LEU A 82 10.34 -1.39 -4.42
N ILE A 83 11.36 -0.54 -4.62
CA ILE A 83 12.28 -0.67 -5.76
C ILE A 83 13.00 -2.01 -5.71
N ALA A 84 13.48 -2.42 -4.54
CA ALA A 84 14.17 -3.71 -4.36
C ALA A 84 13.26 -4.91 -4.63
N THR A 85 11.96 -4.83 -4.33
CA THR A 85 11.00 -5.91 -4.67
C THR A 85 10.60 -5.95 -6.14
N MET A 86 10.81 -4.87 -6.90
CA MET A 86 10.53 -4.82 -8.34
C MET A 86 11.75 -5.15 -9.21
N ILE A 87 12.94 -5.25 -8.62
CA ILE A 87 14.17 -5.76 -9.24
C ILE A 87 14.30 -7.25 -8.95
#